data_AF-A0A494ZBG4-F1
#
_entry.id   AF-A0A494ZBG4-F1
#
_cell.length_a   1.000
_cell.length_b   1.000
_cell.length_c   1.000
_cell.angle_alpha   90.00
_cell.angle_beta   90.00
_cell.angle_gamma   90.00
#
_symmetry.space_group_name_H-M   'P 1'
#
loop_
_entity.id
_entity.type
_entity.pdbx_description
1 polymer ?
#
loop_
_entity_poly.entity_id
_entity_poly.type
_entity_poly.pdbx_seq_one_letter_code
_entity_poly.pdbx_strand_id
1 'polypeptide(L)'
;MKKKLNYLFLLLLSIFMVGCTNVEDVSITDEETVQQEENTVNTSNNNENDEIVTTVVDEPVEKETSTQSKDELFSGHKLIEVDGGDLSGYREPNVVVDIGFGDREYWAFTNEYGQLVRVIADEIILQDDRNEPVLSSGRYYADEAKVPGVESPVLDEGHIIADSLGGVSNAYNITPQDSTLNRHGDQAYMEDAIRKAGGATNFEAIITYPNTKTQIPSSYKYTYTIKGKKVVDTFDNVNPDEVNKSLGITGNKSSKSSSSKTKGDISTIDTNGDGQVTIKEAKAAGFSMPITSDHWLYQYMRDNDHDGMVGE
;
A
#
# COMPACT_ATOMS: atom_id res chain seq x y z
N MET A 1 -52.38 4.53 26.06
CA MET A 1 -52.91 5.69 26.81
C MET A 1 -51.95 6.86 26.63
N LYS A 2 -52.47 8.00 26.19
CA LYS A 2 -51.73 9.18 25.72
C LYS A 2 -51.29 10.05 26.90
N LYS A 3 -50.05 10.57 26.89
CA LYS A 3 -49.73 11.83 27.55
C LYS A 3 -49.33 12.83 26.46
N LYS A 4 -50.17 13.86 26.32
CA LYS A 4 -49.96 15.09 25.54
C LYS A 4 -49.35 16.15 26.45
N LEU A 5 -49.00 17.29 25.82
CA LEU A 5 -48.82 18.66 26.35
C LEU A 5 -47.35 19.02 26.68
N ASN A 6 -46.75 20.13 26.22
CA ASN A 6 -47.13 21.17 25.25
C ASN A 6 -45.86 21.98 24.88
N TYR A 7 -45.83 22.52 23.65
CA TYR A 7 -44.98 23.63 23.20
C TYR A 7 -45.38 24.95 23.91
N LEU A 8 -44.41 25.83 24.20
CA LEU A 8 -44.67 27.29 24.32
C LEU A 8 -43.38 28.14 24.22
N PHE A 9 -43.29 28.93 23.14
CA PHE A 9 -42.71 30.29 22.92
C PHE A 9 -41.38 30.70 23.62
N LEU A 10 -40.31 31.07 22.90
CA LEU A 10 -40.05 32.28 22.08
C LEU A 10 -40.12 33.62 22.85
N LEU A 11 -38.94 34.18 23.20
CA LEU A 11 -38.45 35.58 23.06
C LEU A 11 -37.41 35.89 24.16
N LEU A 12 -36.22 36.38 23.79
CA LEU A 12 -35.89 37.81 23.91
C LEU A 12 -34.49 38.09 23.33
N LEU A 13 -34.46 39.03 22.39
CA LEU A 13 -33.29 39.71 21.86
C LEU A 13 -32.84 40.78 22.87
N SER A 14 -31.55 40.91 23.18
CA SER A 14 -30.99 42.16 23.69
C SER A 14 -29.53 42.31 23.29
N ILE A 15 -29.33 43.22 22.34
CA ILE A 15 -28.07 43.81 21.88
C ILE A 15 -27.47 44.64 23.03
N PHE A 16 -26.16 44.55 23.23
CA PHE A 16 -25.36 45.65 23.79
C PHE A 16 -24.16 45.92 22.88
N MET A 17 -24.31 46.98 22.08
CA MET A 17 -23.22 47.79 21.53
C MET A 17 -23.00 48.95 22.49
N VAL A 18 -21.77 49.13 23.00
CA VAL A 18 -21.11 50.41 23.32
C VAL A 18 -19.62 50.07 23.24
N GLY A 19 -18.83 50.58 22.29
CA GLY A 19 -18.41 51.99 22.19
C GLY A 19 -17.21 52.19 23.14
N CYS A 20 -16.05 52.68 22.73
CA CYS A 20 -15.85 53.83 21.87
C CYS A 20 -14.35 54.04 21.62
N THR A 21 -14.04 54.57 20.43
CA THR A 21 -13.14 55.74 20.19
C THR A 21 -11.64 55.53 20.36
N ASN A 22 -10.72 56.05 19.55
CA ASN A 22 -10.64 57.16 18.57
C ASN A 22 -9.21 57.02 17.94
N VAL A 23 -8.78 57.54 16.78
CA VAL A 23 -9.26 58.52 15.77
C VAL A 23 -8.18 58.57 14.68
N GLU A 24 -8.61 58.68 13.42
CA GLU A 24 -8.12 59.51 12.28
C GLU A 24 -6.60 59.59 11.97
N ASP A 25 -6.11 59.71 10.73
CA ASP A 25 -6.73 59.99 9.43
C ASP A 25 -5.77 59.74 8.23
N VAL A 26 -6.38 59.55 7.05
CA VAL A 26 -6.01 60.11 5.71
C VAL A 26 -4.76 59.60 4.95
N SER A 27 -5.05 58.68 4.01
CA SER A 27 -4.87 58.73 2.54
C SER A 27 -3.68 59.45 1.84
N ILE A 28 -3.08 58.80 0.83
CA ILE A 28 -3.18 59.06 -0.64
C ILE A 28 -2.07 58.30 -1.41
N THR A 29 -2.54 57.55 -2.42
CA THR A 29 -2.08 57.19 -3.78
C THR A 29 -0.66 57.48 -4.32
N ASP A 30 -0.16 56.45 -5.04
CA ASP A 30 0.65 56.39 -6.29
C ASP A 30 2.13 56.83 -6.45
N GLU A 31 2.77 56.03 -7.32
CA GLU A 31 3.94 56.23 -8.19
C GLU A 31 5.30 55.54 -7.91
N GLU A 32 5.78 54.94 -9.02
CA GLU A 32 7.03 54.22 -9.26
C GLU A 32 8.30 55.03 -8.91
N THR A 33 9.43 54.35 -8.68
CA THR A 33 10.68 54.43 -9.49
C THR A 33 11.88 53.77 -8.77
N VAL A 34 12.32 52.61 -9.31
CA VAL A 34 13.67 52.19 -9.74
C VAL A 34 14.98 52.65 -9.01
N GLN A 35 15.82 51.63 -8.70
CA GLN A 35 17.31 51.54 -8.53
C GLN A 35 17.95 52.21 -7.30
N GLN A 36 18.97 51.65 -6.62
CA GLN A 36 20.28 51.26 -7.16
C GLN A 36 21.10 50.37 -6.18
N GLU A 37 21.98 49.54 -6.76
CA GLU A 37 23.06 48.74 -6.15
C GLU A 37 24.03 49.55 -5.27
N GLU A 38 24.65 48.91 -4.27
CA GLU A 38 26.12 48.78 -4.27
C GLU A 38 26.63 47.60 -3.43
N ASN A 39 27.56 46.86 -4.04
CA ASN A 39 28.34 45.77 -3.49
C ASN A 39 29.41 46.28 -2.51
N THR A 40 29.78 45.50 -1.50
CA THR A 40 31.21 45.37 -1.14
C THR A 40 31.51 43.97 -0.59
N VAL A 41 32.34 43.26 -1.34
CA VAL A 41 33.02 42.00 -0.98
C VAL A 41 34.09 42.28 0.06
N ASN A 42 34.32 41.35 0.99
CA ASN A 42 35.66 41.10 1.51
C ASN A 42 35.90 39.61 1.77
N THR A 43 37.06 39.17 1.30
CA THR A 43 37.56 37.80 1.13
C THR A 43 38.53 37.44 2.26
N SER A 44 38.40 36.19 2.74
CA SER A 44 39.41 35.24 3.27
C SER A 44 40.51 35.66 4.26
N ASN A 45 40.70 34.87 5.32
CA ASN A 45 41.77 33.86 5.39
C ASN A 45 41.88 33.18 6.78
N ASN A 46 41.83 31.84 6.74
CA ASN A 46 42.66 30.81 7.37
C ASN A 46 43.34 31.06 8.73
N ASN A 47 43.25 30.04 9.62
CA ASN A 47 44.42 29.25 10.04
C ASN A 47 44.01 27.97 10.80
N GLU A 48 44.67 26.87 10.44
CA GLU A 48 44.59 25.50 10.95
C GLU A 48 45.55 25.23 12.14
N ASN A 49 45.39 24.02 12.72
CA ASN A 49 46.27 23.21 13.59
C ASN A 49 46.31 23.52 15.11
N ASP A 50 46.32 22.55 16.03
CA ASP A 50 46.37 21.07 15.96
C ASP A 50 45.90 20.44 17.29
N GLU A 51 45.32 19.23 17.15
CA GLU A 51 45.23 18.04 18.04
C GLU A 51 45.05 18.13 19.57
N ILE A 52 44.07 17.37 20.11
CA ILE A 52 44.28 16.30 21.11
C ILE A 52 42.97 15.52 21.44
N VAL A 53 43.05 14.20 21.24
CA VAL A 53 42.50 13.07 22.04
C VAL A 53 40.98 12.80 22.10
N THR A 54 40.61 11.71 21.42
CA THR A 54 39.76 10.56 21.81
C THR A 54 38.77 10.72 22.97
N THR A 55 37.48 10.80 22.64
CA THR A 55 36.38 10.28 23.48
C THR A 55 35.33 9.64 22.60
N VAL A 56 35.17 8.33 22.76
CA VAL A 56 34.03 7.53 22.27
C VAL A 56 32.80 7.97 23.07
N VAL A 57 31.81 8.53 22.41
CA VAL A 57 30.45 8.72 22.94
C VAL A 57 29.49 8.25 21.85
N ASP A 58 28.69 7.23 22.19
CA ASP A 58 27.52 6.79 21.43
C ASP A 58 26.62 7.99 21.13
N GLU A 59 26.57 8.42 19.88
CA GLU A 59 25.46 9.22 19.38
C GLU A 59 24.35 8.25 18.94
N PRO A 60 23.11 8.39 19.44
CA PRO A 60 21.99 7.72 18.82
C PRO A 60 21.81 8.36 17.46
N VAL A 61 21.80 7.54 16.40
CA VAL A 61 21.34 7.95 15.08
C VAL A 61 19.88 8.40 15.25
N GLU A 62 19.67 9.70 15.37
CA GLU A 62 18.36 10.31 15.34
C GLU A 62 17.73 9.97 13.99
N LYS A 63 16.71 9.12 14.07
CA LYS A 63 15.81 8.82 12.98
C LYS A 63 14.99 10.09 12.75
N GLU A 64 15.46 10.97 11.87
CA GLU A 64 14.70 12.13 11.41
C GLU A 64 13.39 11.65 10.77
N THR A 65 12.37 11.59 11.60
CA THR A 65 10.99 11.39 11.16
C THR A 65 10.39 12.78 11.19
N SER A 66 10.64 13.54 10.11
CA SER A 66 10.07 14.87 9.89
C SER A 66 8.55 14.79 10.03
N THR A 67 8.03 15.21 11.18
CA THR A 67 6.58 15.22 11.45
C THR A 67 6.00 16.47 10.78
N GLN A 68 5.67 16.34 9.49
CA GLN A 68 4.95 17.39 8.76
C GLN A 68 3.60 17.64 9.45
N SER A 69 3.23 18.91 9.67
CA SER A 69 1.95 19.22 10.32
C SER A 69 0.77 18.80 9.44
N LYS A 70 -0.37 18.38 10.03
CA LYS A 70 -1.58 17.99 9.26
C LYS A 70 -2.06 19.09 8.31
N ASP A 71 -1.96 20.36 8.73
CA ASP A 71 -2.32 21.51 7.90
C ASP A 71 -1.45 21.62 6.64
N GLU A 72 -0.16 21.31 6.76
CA GLU A 72 0.75 21.28 5.62
C GLU A 72 0.53 20.03 4.76
N LEU A 73 0.26 18.88 5.39
CA LEU A 73 -0.01 17.62 4.71
C LEU A 73 -1.28 17.65 3.86
N PHE A 74 -2.32 18.34 4.35
CA PHE A 74 -3.61 18.47 3.68
C PHE A 74 -3.70 19.73 2.81
N SER A 75 -2.59 20.43 2.60
CA SER A 75 -2.56 21.63 1.77
C SER A 75 -3.17 21.36 0.39
N GLY A 76 -4.09 22.24 -0.02
CA GLY A 76 -4.83 22.11 -1.27
C GLY A 76 -6.01 21.13 -1.25
N HIS A 77 -6.27 20.45 -0.14
CA HIS A 77 -7.36 19.48 -0.01
C HIS A 77 -8.35 19.87 1.10
N LYS A 78 -9.64 19.66 0.84
CA LYS A 78 -10.68 19.83 1.86
C LYS A 78 -10.89 18.51 2.61
N LEU A 79 -10.75 18.52 3.94
CA LEU A 79 -11.13 17.38 4.76
C LEU A 79 -12.66 17.20 4.74
N ILE A 80 -13.11 15.98 4.41
CA ILE A 80 -14.51 15.56 4.50
C ILE A 80 -14.61 14.22 5.24
N GLU A 81 -15.80 13.97 5.79
CA GLU A 81 -16.13 12.69 6.42
C GLU A 81 -17.05 11.90 5.49
N VAL A 82 -16.75 10.62 5.32
CA VAL A 82 -17.51 9.69 4.46
C VAL A 82 -17.68 8.40 5.24
N ASP A 83 -18.91 7.90 5.32
CA ASP A 83 -19.18 6.64 6.00
C ASP A 83 -18.33 5.52 5.39
N GLY A 84 -17.67 4.72 6.22
CA GLY A 84 -16.77 3.67 5.76
C GLY A 84 -17.45 2.57 4.96
N GLY A 85 -18.78 2.41 5.09
CA GLY A 85 -19.62 1.49 4.33
C GLY A 85 -20.43 2.16 3.23
N ASP A 86 -20.15 3.42 2.88
CA ASP A 86 -20.82 4.10 1.77
C ASP A 86 -20.49 3.39 0.45
N LEU A 87 -21.50 2.72 -0.11
CA LEU A 87 -21.38 1.98 -1.37
C LEU A 87 -21.40 2.89 -2.60
N SER A 88 -21.62 4.20 -2.43
CA SER A 88 -21.49 5.19 -3.49
C SER A 88 -20.12 5.08 -4.16
N GLY A 89 -20.09 5.04 -5.48
CA GLY A 89 -18.84 5.10 -6.26
C GLY A 89 -18.31 6.51 -6.52
N TYR A 90 -19.00 7.54 -6.05
CA TYR A 90 -18.66 8.93 -6.31
C TYR A 90 -17.56 9.44 -5.37
N ARG A 91 -16.66 10.26 -5.91
CA ARG A 91 -15.64 10.98 -5.14
C ARG A 91 -15.69 12.47 -5.44
N GLU A 92 -15.59 13.26 -4.39
CA GLU A 92 -15.39 14.69 -4.47
C GLU A 92 -13.96 15.01 -4.96
N PRO A 93 -13.78 16.09 -5.74
CA PRO A 93 -12.45 16.53 -6.18
C PRO A 93 -11.70 17.30 -5.08
N ASN A 94 -10.37 17.17 -5.05
CA ASN A 94 -9.47 17.87 -4.13
C ASN A 94 -9.89 17.74 -2.65
N VAL A 95 -10.20 16.51 -2.22
CA VAL A 95 -10.53 16.23 -0.82
C VAL A 95 -9.51 15.29 -0.19
N VAL A 96 -9.50 15.32 1.14
CA VAL A 96 -8.86 14.31 1.99
C VAL A 96 -9.92 13.64 2.83
N VAL A 97 -9.84 12.31 2.97
CA VAL A 97 -10.82 11.48 3.68
C VAL A 97 -10.08 10.50 4.57
N ASP A 98 -10.55 10.33 5.81
CA ASP A 98 -10.11 9.23 6.66
C ASP A 98 -10.75 7.93 6.18
N ILE A 99 -9.92 6.95 5.86
CA ILE A 99 -10.31 5.62 5.40
C ILE A 99 -9.88 4.52 6.38
N GLY A 100 -9.48 4.90 7.60
CA GLY A 100 -9.20 3.99 8.69
C GLY A 100 -10.48 3.56 9.39
N PHE A 101 -10.56 2.28 9.77
CA PHE A 101 -11.63 1.79 10.62
C PHE A 101 -11.36 2.11 12.09
N GLY A 102 -12.35 2.68 12.78
CA GLY A 102 -12.24 3.02 14.20
C GLY A 102 -11.37 4.24 14.44
N ASP A 103 -10.39 4.12 15.35
CA ASP A 103 -9.50 5.22 15.74
C ASP A 103 -8.21 5.29 14.87
N ARG A 104 -8.17 4.56 13.75
CA ARG A 104 -7.05 4.58 12.81
C ARG A 104 -7.12 5.84 11.96
N GLU A 105 -5.98 6.44 11.69
CA GLU A 105 -5.87 7.63 10.82
C GLU A 105 -5.21 7.26 9.49
N TYR A 106 -6.00 6.90 8.49
CA TYR A 106 -5.51 6.58 7.15
C TYR A 106 -6.03 7.62 6.16
N TRP A 107 -5.15 8.40 5.54
CA TRP A 107 -5.57 9.57 4.77
C TRP A 107 -5.52 9.30 3.28
N ALA A 108 -6.68 9.36 2.63
CA ALA A 108 -6.86 9.24 1.19
C ALA A 108 -7.06 10.59 0.51
N PHE A 109 -6.40 10.84 -0.62
CA PHE A 109 -6.40 12.12 -1.33
C PHE A 109 -6.92 11.99 -2.75
N THR A 110 -7.80 12.90 -3.14
CA THR A 110 -8.28 12.99 -4.53
C THR A 110 -7.73 14.20 -5.26
N ASN A 111 -7.52 14.06 -6.57
CA ASN A 111 -7.19 15.19 -7.43
C ASN A 111 -8.44 15.97 -7.88
N GLU A 112 -8.27 16.98 -8.72
CA GLU A 112 -9.36 17.83 -9.25
C GLU A 112 -10.41 17.07 -10.09
N TYR A 113 -10.12 15.83 -10.48
CA TYR A 113 -11.02 14.95 -11.25
C TYR A 113 -11.71 13.89 -10.36
N GLY A 114 -11.51 13.96 -9.04
CA GLY A 114 -12.03 12.95 -8.10
C GLY A 114 -11.34 11.59 -8.24
N GLN A 115 -10.13 11.53 -8.82
CA GLN A 115 -9.34 10.30 -8.85
C GLN A 115 -8.59 10.16 -7.54
N LEU A 116 -8.59 8.97 -6.94
CA LEU A 116 -7.82 8.65 -5.73
C LEU A 116 -6.34 8.53 -6.11
N VAL A 117 -5.52 9.51 -5.76
CA VAL A 117 -4.13 9.60 -6.26
C VAL A 117 -3.07 9.24 -5.22
N ARG A 118 -3.42 9.33 -3.93
CA ARG A 118 -2.50 9.05 -2.83
C ARG A 118 -3.25 8.54 -1.61
N VAL A 119 -2.67 7.58 -0.91
CA VAL A 119 -3.10 7.13 0.43
C VAL A 119 -1.88 7.06 1.32
N ILE A 120 -1.98 7.54 2.56
CA ILE A 120 -0.90 7.45 3.53
C ILE A 120 -1.40 6.98 4.90
N ALA A 121 -0.51 6.35 5.65
CA ALA A 121 -0.69 6.07 7.07
C ALA A 121 0.68 6.04 7.76
N ASP A 122 0.77 6.68 8.93
CA ASP A 122 1.99 6.63 9.74
C ASP A 122 2.26 5.22 10.25
N GLU A 123 1.20 4.51 10.62
CA GLU A 123 1.21 3.12 11.08
C GLU A 123 -0.01 2.37 10.53
N ILE A 124 0.22 1.18 9.98
CA ILE A 124 -0.81 0.23 9.59
C ILE A 124 -1.04 -0.73 10.76
N ILE A 125 -2.22 -0.62 11.37
CA ILE A 125 -2.66 -1.44 12.50
C ILE A 125 -3.62 -2.51 11.97
N LEU A 126 -3.25 -3.79 12.16
CA LEU A 126 -4.06 -4.91 11.71
C LEU A 126 -5.46 -4.91 12.36
N GLN A 127 -6.44 -5.45 11.65
CA GLN A 127 -7.76 -5.74 12.20
C GLN A 127 -7.66 -6.77 13.35
N ASP A 128 -8.45 -6.57 14.40
CA ASP A 128 -8.62 -7.50 15.51
C ASP A 128 -10.04 -8.08 15.46
N ASP A 129 -10.17 -9.22 14.79
CA ASP A 129 -11.43 -9.94 14.57
C ASP A 129 -12.15 -10.38 15.87
N ARG A 130 -11.47 -10.34 17.02
CA ARG A 130 -12.04 -10.74 18.32
C ARG A 130 -12.63 -9.57 19.09
N ASN A 131 -12.08 -8.38 18.89
CA ASN A 131 -12.39 -7.21 19.70
C ASN A 131 -13.05 -6.08 18.90
N GLU A 132 -12.92 -6.10 17.58
CA GLU A 132 -13.56 -5.14 16.68
C GLU A 132 -14.91 -5.66 16.15
N PRO A 133 -15.86 -4.76 15.84
CA PRO A 133 -17.20 -5.13 15.40
C PRO A 133 -17.23 -5.58 13.93
N VAL A 134 -16.52 -6.66 13.61
CA VAL A 134 -16.54 -7.29 12.29
C VAL A 134 -17.80 -8.14 12.09
N LEU A 135 -18.22 -8.28 10.84
CA LEU A 135 -19.28 -9.19 10.43
C LEU A 135 -18.85 -10.65 10.62
N SER A 136 -19.79 -11.59 10.54
CA SER A 136 -19.48 -13.03 10.59
C SER A 136 -18.56 -13.50 9.46
N SER A 137 -18.41 -12.70 8.40
CA SER A 137 -17.44 -12.91 7.32
C SER A 137 -16.01 -12.50 7.68
N GLY A 138 -15.81 -11.81 8.80
CA GLY A 138 -14.54 -11.16 9.17
C GLY A 138 -14.34 -9.77 8.55
N ARG A 139 -15.30 -9.27 7.78
CA ARG A 139 -15.22 -7.95 7.13
C ARG A 139 -15.83 -6.85 8.00
N TYR A 140 -15.39 -5.61 7.86
CA TYR A 140 -16.05 -4.47 8.51
C TYR A 140 -17.39 -4.15 7.87
N TYR A 141 -17.46 -4.23 6.55
CA TYR A 141 -18.66 -3.91 5.77
C TYR A 141 -19.08 -5.10 4.90
N ALA A 142 -20.37 -5.12 4.54
CA ALA A 142 -20.95 -6.24 3.81
C ALA A 142 -20.58 -6.25 2.32
N ASP A 143 -20.19 -5.08 1.79
CA ASP A 143 -19.91 -4.84 0.38
C ASP A 143 -19.03 -3.59 0.23
N GLU A 144 -18.49 -3.37 -0.95
CA GLU A 144 -17.58 -2.28 -1.29
C GLU A 144 -18.23 -1.24 -2.21
N ALA A 145 -17.68 -0.03 -2.19
CA ALA A 145 -18.10 1.08 -3.03
C ALA A 145 -18.04 0.77 -4.53
N LYS A 146 -19.11 1.13 -5.25
CA LYS A 146 -19.28 0.85 -6.68
C LYS A 146 -18.63 1.91 -7.57
N VAL A 147 -17.32 2.09 -7.41
CA VAL A 147 -16.51 3.07 -8.17
C VAL A 147 -16.57 2.77 -9.67
N PRO A 148 -16.77 3.77 -10.55
CA PRO A 148 -16.84 3.54 -11.99
C PRO A 148 -15.66 2.71 -12.53
N GLY A 149 -15.96 1.57 -13.16
CA GLY A 149 -15.01 0.58 -13.63
C GLY A 149 -15.22 -0.80 -12.99
N VAL A 150 -15.73 -0.88 -11.75
CA VAL A 150 -15.93 -2.17 -11.05
C VAL A 150 -17.10 -2.99 -11.60
N GLU A 151 -17.93 -2.41 -12.48
CA GLU A 151 -18.94 -3.16 -13.24
C GLU A 151 -18.31 -4.17 -14.22
N SER A 152 -17.02 -4.04 -14.51
CA SER A 152 -16.28 -4.95 -15.37
C SER A 152 -16.05 -6.29 -14.65
N PRO A 153 -16.35 -7.44 -15.28
CA PRO A 153 -16.20 -8.75 -14.64
C PRO A 153 -14.74 -9.19 -14.45
N VAL A 154 -13.77 -8.43 -14.97
CA VAL A 154 -12.33 -8.67 -14.82
C VAL A 154 -11.66 -7.71 -13.84
N LEU A 155 -12.43 -6.78 -13.26
CA LEU A 155 -11.97 -5.86 -12.25
C LEU A 155 -12.72 -6.12 -10.94
N ASP A 156 -11.99 -6.08 -9.84
CA ASP A 156 -12.52 -6.13 -8.49
C ASP A 156 -12.64 -4.74 -7.88
N GLU A 157 -13.38 -4.66 -6.78
CA GLU A 157 -13.37 -3.56 -5.82
C GLU A 157 -12.10 -3.64 -4.96
N GLY A 158 -10.96 -3.40 -5.59
CA GLY A 158 -9.63 -3.53 -4.97
C GLY A 158 -9.42 -2.47 -3.91
N HIS A 159 -9.17 -2.90 -2.67
CA HIS A 159 -8.82 -2.01 -1.58
C HIS A 159 -7.39 -1.48 -1.76
N ILE A 160 -7.15 -0.21 -1.42
CA ILE A 160 -5.78 0.31 -1.27
C ILE A 160 -5.18 -0.17 0.06
N ILE A 161 -5.97 -0.10 1.13
CA ILE A 161 -5.68 -0.73 2.42
C ILE A 161 -6.82 -1.71 2.73
N ALA A 162 -6.53 -3.01 2.77
CA ALA A 162 -7.53 -4.05 3.00
C ALA A 162 -8.22 -3.97 4.37
N ASP A 163 -9.40 -4.59 4.50
CA ASP A 163 -10.12 -4.82 5.77
C ASP A 163 -9.17 -5.35 6.85
N SER A 164 -8.38 -6.38 6.51
CA SER A 164 -7.44 -7.02 7.44
C SER A 164 -6.29 -6.12 7.93
N LEU A 165 -6.06 -5.00 7.24
CA LEU A 165 -5.10 -3.95 7.58
C LEU A 165 -5.77 -2.71 8.20
N GLY A 166 -7.08 -2.80 8.49
CA GLY A 166 -7.83 -1.73 9.14
C GLY A 166 -8.45 -0.70 8.20
N GLY A 167 -8.49 -0.94 6.89
CA GLY A 167 -9.14 -0.02 5.94
C GLY A 167 -10.66 -0.23 5.86
N VAL A 168 -11.38 0.82 5.45
CA VAL A 168 -12.85 0.79 5.22
C VAL A 168 -13.20 0.54 3.74
N SER A 169 -14.48 0.34 3.42
CA SER A 169 -14.93 -0.07 2.08
C SER A 169 -15.54 1.05 1.22
N ASN A 170 -15.38 2.32 1.60
CA ASN A 170 -15.91 3.46 0.87
C ASN A 170 -15.09 3.80 -0.40
N ALA A 171 -15.62 4.66 -1.28
CA ALA A 171 -14.99 4.97 -2.55
C ALA A 171 -13.54 5.47 -2.44
N TYR A 172 -13.15 6.10 -1.33
CA TYR A 172 -11.83 6.70 -1.15
C TYR A 172 -10.76 5.67 -0.75
N ASN A 173 -11.14 4.40 -0.53
CA ASN A 173 -10.21 3.29 -0.33
C ASN A 173 -10.34 2.17 -1.37
N ILE A 174 -11.29 2.28 -2.31
CA ILE A 174 -11.55 1.25 -3.33
C ILE A 174 -11.13 1.75 -4.69
N THR A 175 -10.51 0.93 -5.53
CA THR A 175 -10.26 1.22 -6.95
C THR A 175 -10.62 0.03 -7.83
N PRO A 176 -11.08 0.24 -9.08
CA PRO A 176 -11.20 -0.86 -10.04
C PRO A 176 -9.82 -1.46 -10.30
N GLN A 177 -9.60 -2.68 -9.82
CA GLN A 177 -8.29 -3.35 -9.88
C GLN A 177 -8.40 -4.70 -10.57
N ASP A 178 -7.43 -5.10 -11.39
CA ASP A 178 -7.42 -6.42 -12.03
C ASP A 178 -7.62 -7.54 -11.00
N SER A 179 -8.59 -8.42 -11.23
CA SER A 179 -8.98 -9.43 -10.23
C SER A 179 -7.86 -10.41 -9.89
N THR A 180 -6.98 -10.76 -10.85
CA THR A 180 -5.86 -11.67 -10.58
C THR A 180 -4.79 -10.95 -9.77
N LEU A 181 -4.48 -9.69 -10.13
CA LEU A 181 -3.57 -8.84 -9.36
C LEU A 181 -4.05 -8.66 -7.91
N ASN A 182 -5.33 -8.32 -7.72
CA ASN A 182 -5.95 -8.07 -6.43
C ASN A 182 -5.92 -9.32 -5.53
N ARG A 183 -6.33 -10.48 -6.07
CA ARG A 183 -6.52 -11.70 -5.26
C ARG A 183 -5.24 -12.52 -5.05
N HIS A 184 -4.34 -12.49 -6.04
CA HIS A 184 -3.23 -13.44 -6.15
C HIS A 184 -1.92 -12.82 -6.64
N GLY A 185 -1.87 -11.52 -6.95
CA GLY A 185 -0.69 -10.83 -7.43
C GLY A 185 0.02 -10.02 -6.36
N ASP A 186 0.69 -8.95 -6.80
CA ASP A 186 1.55 -8.12 -5.95
C ASP A 186 0.77 -7.42 -4.82
N GLN A 187 -0.49 -7.03 -5.06
CA GLN A 187 -1.39 -6.49 -4.01
C GLN A 187 -1.53 -7.49 -2.85
N ALA A 188 -1.93 -8.73 -3.15
CA ALA A 188 -2.11 -9.78 -2.15
C ALA A 188 -0.81 -10.14 -1.43
N TYR A 189 0.32 -10.13 -2.15
CA TYR A 189 1.65 -10.39 -1.56
C TYR A 189 2.07 -9.30 -0.58
N MET A 190 1.89 -8.03 -0.95
CA MET A 190 2.15 -6.88 -0.10
C MET A 190 1.33 -6.96 1.20
N GLU A 191 0.02 -7.19 1.10
CA GLU A 191 -0.88 -7.30 2.25
C GLU A 191 -0.48 -8.44 3.19
N ASP A 192 -0.16 -9.61 2.63
CA ASP A 192 0.30 -10.76 3.40
C ASP A 192 1.63 -10.50 4.12
N ALA A 193 2.57 -9.79 3.47
CA ALA A 193 3.85 -9.42 4.07
C ALA A 193 3.66 -8.47 5.27
N ILE A 194 2.77 -7.47 5.14
CA ILE A 194 2.42 -6.54 6.22
C ILE A 194 1.76 -7.29 7.38
N ARG A 195 0.78 -8.15 7.10
CA ARG A 195 0.09 -8.96 8.11
C ARG A 195 1.05 -9.87 8.87
N LYS A 196 1.95 -10.57 8.16
CA LYS A 196 3.00 -11.42 8.78
C LYS A 196 4.03 -10.63 9.58
N ALA A 197 4.18 -9.35 9.30
CA ALA A 197 5.04 -8.45 10.06
C ALA A 197 4.36 -7.87 11.31
N GLY A 198 3.04 -8.02 11.45
CA GLY A 198 2.26 -7.46 12.54
C GLY A 198 1.82 -6.01 12.30
N GLY A 199 1.86 -5.53 11.05
CA GLY A 199 1.64 -4.13 10.70
C GLY A 199 2.81 -3.53 9.92
N ALA A 200 2.71 -2.26 9.59
CA ALA A 200 3.74 -1.50 8.87
C ALA A 200 3.79 -0.04 9.35
N THR A 201 4.84 0.69 9.00
CA THR A 201 4.95 2.13 9.26
C THR A 201 5.36 2.89 8.01
N ASN A 202 5.13 4.20 7.97
CA ASN A 202 5.42 5.06 6.81
C ASN A 202 4.81 4.50 5.52
N PHE A 203 3.53 4.11 5.58
CA PHE A 203 2.81 3.56 4.44
C PHE A 203 2.40 4.71 3.51
N GLU A 204 2.71 4.57 2.23
CA GLU A 204 2.28 5.46 1.16
C GLU A 204 1.96 4.63 -0.08
N ALA A 205 0.75 4.82 -0.60
CA ALA A 205 0.35 4.36 -1.92
C ALA A 205 0.23 5.57 -2.85
N ILE A 206 0.89 5.51 -4.01
CA ILE A 206 0.71 6.45 -5.11
C ILE A 206 0.01 5.70 -6.24
N ILE A 207 -1.13 6.24 -6.68
CA ILE A 207 -1.99 5.63 -7.68
C ILE A 207 -1.93 6.48 -8.95
N THR A 208 -1.54 5.86 -10.05
CA THR A 208 -1.37 6.54 -11.35
C THR A 208 -2.52 6.18 -12.28
N TYR A 209 -2.97 7.15 -13.09
CA TYR A 209 -4.06 6.98 -14.04
C TYR A 209 -3.59 7.26 -15.48
N PRO A 210 -4.19 6.58 -16.48
CA PRO A 210 -3.81 6.79 -17.88
C PRO A 210 -4.33 8.13 -18.44
N ASN A 211 -5.36 8.72 -17.83
CA ASN A 211 -5.93 10.01 -18.18
C ASN A 211 -6.87 10.48 -17.05
N THR A 212 -7.45 11.67 -17.19
CA THR A 212 -8.30 12.33 -16.18
C THR A 212 -9.80 11.96 -16.26
N LYS A 213 -10.19 11.09 -17.19
CA LYS A 213 -11.61 10.74 -17.43
C LYS A 213 -12.04 9.43 -16.76
N THR A 214 -11.09 8.53 -16.52
CA THR A 214 -11.37 7.20 -15.97
C THR A 214 -11.10 7.16 -14.47
N GLN A 215 -11.85 6.34 -13.74
CA GLN A 215 -11.55 6.01 -12.34
C GLN A 215 -10.77 4.70 -12.19
N ILE A 216 -10.36 4.08 -13.31
CA ILE A 216 -9.53 2.88 -13.36
C ILE A 216 -8.03 3.30 -13.38
N PRO A 217 -7.24 2.98 -12.35
CA PRO A 217 -5.81 3.24 -12.33
C PRO A 217 -5.07 2.45 -13.42
N SER A 218 -3.93 2.98 -13.86
CA SER A 218 -2.97 2.25 -14.70
C SER A 218 -1.93 1.50 -13.90
N SER A 219 -1.53 2.01 -12.73
CA SER A 219 -0.48 1.39 -11.90
C SER A 219 -0.49 1.92 -10.47
N TYR A 220 0.19 1.19 -9.60
CA TYR A 220 0.35 1.51 -8.19
C TYR A 220 1.82 1.49 -7.80
N LYS A 221 2.18 2.36 -6.86
CA LYS A 221 3.46 2.32 -6.17
C LYS A 221 3.21 2.38 -4.67
N TYR A 222 3.57 1.31 -3.97
CA TYR A 222 3.49 1.24 -2.53
C TYR A 222 4.87 1.40 -1.92
N THR A 223 4.95 2.15 -0.83
CA THR A 223 6.16 2.32 -0.02
C THR A 223 5.77 2.17 1.43
N TYR A 224 6.44 1.29 2.16
CA TYR A 224 6.12 1.02 3.56
C TYR A 224 7.32 0.40 4.28
N THR A 225 7.32 0.42 5.61
CA THR A 225 8.39 -0.12 6.43
C THR A 225 7.88 -1.25 7.30
N ILE A 226 8.44 -2.46 7.11
CA ILE A 226 8.17 -3.63 7.94
C ILE A 226 9.47 -4.09 8.61
N LYS A 227 9.42 -4.39 9.91
CA LYS A 227 10.59 -4.86 10.70
C LYS A 227 11.84 -3.99 10.49
N GLY A 228 11.67 -2.67 10.40
CA GLY A 228 12.74 -1.69 10.20
C GLY A 228 13.31 -1.62 8.77
N LYS A 229 12.75 -2.34 7.79
CA LYS A 229 13.18 -2.31 6.39
C LYS A 229 12.14 -1.63 5.52
N LYS A 230 12.57 -0.64 4.75
CA LYS A 230 11.75 0.01 3.72
C LYS A 230 11.58 -0.93 2.53
N VAL A 231 10.34 -1.14 2.13
CA VAL A 231 9.91 -1.90 0.95
C VAL A 231 9.28 -0.92 -0.04
N VAL A 232 9.53 -1.14 -1.32
CA VAL A 232 8.93 -0.36 -2.42
C VAL A 232 8.45 -1.35 -3.47
N ASP A 233 7.14 -1.46 -3.63
CA ASP A 233 6.50 -2.31 -4.63
C ASP A 233 5.88 -1.43 -5.72
N THR A 234 5.98 -1.86 -6.97
CA THR A 234 5.40 -1.14 -8.10
C THR A 234 4.89 -2.14 -9.12
N PHE A 235 3.64 -1.98 -9.51
CA PHE A 235 2.97 -2.89 -10.43
C PHE A 235 1.89 -2.18 -11.25
N ASP A 236 1.68 -2.68 -12.47
CA ASP A 236 0.66 -2.20 -13.37
C ASP A 236 -0.70 -2.85 -13.05
N ASN A 237 -1.79 -2.11 -13.28
CA ASN A 237 -3.16 -2.58 -13.07
C ASN A 237 -3.63 -3.46 -14.24
N VAL A 238 -2.95 -4.58 -14.44
CA VAL A 238 -3.18 -5.55 -15.52
C VAL A 238 -3.07 -6.96 -14.97
N ASN A 239 -3.54 -7.94 -15.73
CA ASN A 239 -3.42 -9.33 -15.34
C ASN A 239 -1.94 -9.78 -15.34
N PRO A 240 -1.37 -10.15 -14.18
CA PRO A 240 0.04 -10.55 -14.08
C PRO A 240 0.35 -11.83 -14.86
N ASP A 241 -0.61 -12.74 -15.04
CA ASP A 241 -0.42 -13.96 -15.83
C ASP A 241 -0.22 -13.64 -17.32
N GLU A 242 -0.94 -12.64 -17.83
CA GLU A 242 -0.81 -12.20 -19.21
C GLU A 242 0.54 -11.52 -19.45
N VAL A 243 0.99 -10.68 -18.50
CA VAL A 243 2.31 -10.06 -18.53
C VAL A 243 3.39 -11.14 -18.49
N ASN A 244 3.34 -12.06 -17.53
CA ASN A 244 4.32 -13.15 -17.41
C ASN A 244 4.34 -14.03 -18.67
N LYS A 245 3.18 -14.24 -19.32
CA LYS A 245 3.09 -14.96 -20.59
C LYS A 245 3.73 -14.20 -21.74
N SER A 246 3.50 -12.89 -21.82
CA SER A 246 4.12 -12.03 -22.83
C SER A 246 5.65 -11.96 -22.68
N LEU A 247 6.14 -12.02 -21.44
CA LEU A 247 7.56 -12.07 -21.11
C LEU A 247 8.17 -13.47 -21.28
N GLY A 248 7.37 -14.48 -21.63
CA GLY A 248 7.83 -15.87 -21.78
C GLY A 248 8.18 -16.57 -20.47
N ILE A 249 7.81 -15.97 -19.32
CA ILE A 249 8.07 -16.52 -17.97
C ILE A 249 7.09 -17.68 -17.68
N THR A 250 5.87 -17.65 -18.23
CA THR A 250 4.90 -18.76 -18.08
C THR A 250 5.18 -19.96 -19.00
N GLY A 251 6.37 -20.05 -19.58
CA GLY A 251 6.80 -21.12 -20.47
C GLY A 251 7.50 -22.28 -19.76
N ASN A 252 6.83 -22.97 -18.81
CA ASN A 252 6.99 -24.43 -18.63
C ASN A 252 5.99 -25.04 -17.62
N LYS A 253 4.74 -25.17 -18.05
CA LYS A 253 3.89 -26.32 -17.72
C LYS A 253 3.16 -26.74 -18.99
N SER A 254 3.92 -27.30 -19.94
CA SER A 254 3.34 -27.92 -21.13
C SER A 254 3.07 -29.40 -20.85
N SER A 255 1.79 -29.72 -20.70
CA SER A 255 1.28 -31.04 -21.00
C SER A 255 1.30 -31.28 -22.52
N LYS A 256 2.13 -32.25 -22.91
CA LYS A 256 2.16 -33.05 -24.16
C LYS A 256 2.85 -32.52 -25.43
N SER A 257 4.04 -33.11 -25.62
CA SER A 257 4.49 -33.89 -26.80
C SER A 257 5.13 -33.15 -27.97
N SER A 258 6.44 -32.91 -27.85
CA SER A 258 7.41 -33.34 -28.86
C SER A 258 8.77 -33.56 -28.20
N SER A 259 9.44 -34.61 -28.62
CA SER A 259 10.64 -35.21 -28.04
C SER A 259 11.85 -34.27 -27.92
N SER A 260 12.33 -34.07 -26.69
CA SER A 260 13.75 -33.92 -26.40
C SER A 260 14.04 -34.28 -24.95
N LYS A 261 14.67 -35.43 -24.73
CA LYS A 261 15.17 -35.90 -23.43
C LYS A 261 15.96 -34.79 -22.73
N THR A 262 15.38 -34.15 -21.72
CA THR A 262 16.06 -33.13 -20.91
C THR A 262 15.67 -33.31 -19.44
N LYS A 263 16.68 -33.22 -18.56
CA LYS A 263 16.66 -33.51 -17.13
C LYS A 263 15.47 -32.86 -16.41
N GLY A 264 14.83 -33.59 -15.51
CA GLY A 264 13.73 -33.11 -14.66
C GLY A 264 12.40 -33.84 -14.87
N ASP A 265 12.27 -34.64 -15.92
CA ASP A 265 11.11 -35.51 -16.14
C ASP A 265 11.34 -36.88 -15.50
N ILE A 266 10.65 -37.15 -14.39
CA ILE A 266 10.65 -38.46 -13.74
C ILE A 266 9.57 -39.40 -14.30
N SER A 267 8.73 -39.00 -15.26
CA SER A 267 7.60 -39.82 -15.74
C SER A 267 8.02 -41.17 -16.35
N THR A 268 9.27 -41.31 -16.79
CA THR A 268 9.83 -42.58 -17.27
C THR A 268 10.50 -43.41 -16.16
N ILE A 269 10.64 -42.86 -14.95
CA ILE A 269 11.35 -43.44 -13.80
C ILE A 269 10.34 -43.76 -12.69
N ASP A 270 9.49 -42.80 -12.32
CA ASP A 270 8.35 -42.93 -11.43
C ASP A 270 7.26 -43.76 -12.12
N THR A 271 7.26 -45.07 -11.83
CA THR A 271 6.37 -46.04 -12.48
C THR A 271 5.00 -46.11 -11.81
N ASN A 272 4.90 -45.65 -10.57
CA ASN A 272 3.66 -45.67 -9.80
C ASN A 272 2.89 -44.33 -9.87
N GLY A 273 3.54 -43.26 -10.36
CA GLY A 273 2.97 -41.94 -10.57
C GLY A 273 2.72 -41.15 -9.28
N ASP A 274 3.40 -41.50 -8.18
CA ASP A 274 3.24 -40.85 -6.88
C ASP A 274 4.11 -39.59 -6.69
N GLY A 275 4.93 -39.25 -7.70
CA GLY A 275 5.80 -38.09 -7.71
C GLY A 275 7.08 -38.28 -6.90
N GLN A 276 7.35 -39.48 -6.38
CA GLN A 276 8.58 -39.85 -5.70
C GLN A 276 9.26 -41.02 -6.41
N VAL A 277 10.57 -40.93 -6.60
CA VAL A 277 11.37 -41.98 -7.21
C VAL A 277 11.99 -42.84 -6.11
N THR A 278 11.66 -44.13 -6.13
CA THR A 278 12.31 -45.11 -5.24
C THR A 278 13.70 -45.50 -5.77
N ILE A 279 14.57 -46.00 -4.89
CA ILE A 279 15.87 -46.57 -5.30
C ILE A 279 15.70 -47.67 -6.36
N LYS A 280 14.63 -48.45 -6.27
CA LYS A 280 14.32 -49.52 -7.23
C LYS A 280 14.03 -48.97 -8.63
N GLU A 281 13.24 -47.90 -8.70
CA GLU A 281 12.90 -47.21 -9.94
C GLU A 281 14.12 -46.53 -10.57
N ALA A 282 14.93 -45.85 -9.76
CA ALA A 282 16.18 -45.25 -10.22
C ALA A 282 17.17 -46.32 -10.76
N LYS A 283 17.32 -47.47 -10.08
CA LYS A 283 18.16 -48.58 -10.57
C LYS A 283 17.60 -49.18 -11.86
N ALA A 284 16.28 -49.36 -11.96
CA ALA A 284 15.63 -49.87 -13.17
C ALA A 284 15.79 -48.93 -14.37
N ALA A 285 15.83 -47.62 -14.11
CA ALA A 285 16.13 -46.59 -15.12
C ALA A 285 17.64 -46.47 -15.46
N GLY A 286 18.51 -47.27 -14.83
CA GLY A 286 19.93 -47.37 -15.13
C GLY A 286 20.83 -46.39 -14.38
N PHE A 287 20.33 -45.73 -13.34
CA PHE A 287 21.15 -44.85 -12.50
C PHE A 287 22.03 -45.66 -11.53
N SER A 288 23.28 -45.22 -11.36
CA SER A 288 24.19 -45.74 -10.34
C SER A 288 23.91 -45.09 -8.99
N MET A 289 24.09 -45.85 -7.91
CA MET A 289 23.94 -45.37 -6.53
C MET A 289 25.32 -45.14 -5.89
N PRO A 290 25.43 -44.28 -4.86
CA PRO A 290 24.36 -43.44 -4.33
C PRO A 290 24.01 -42.26 -5.25
N ILE A 291 22.76 -41.81 -5.18
CA ILE A 291 22.33 -40.54 -5.79
C ILE A 291 22.55 -39.46 -4.76
N THR A 292 23.49 -38.56 -5.03
CA THR A 292 23.88 -37.47 -4.13
C THR A 292 23.02 -36.22 -4.35
N SER A 293 23.01 -35.32 -3.37
CA SER A 293 22.19 -34.09 -3.35
C SER A 293 22.41 -33.12 -4.51
N ASP A 294 23.52 -33.21 -5.22
CA ASP A 294 23.83 -32.47 -6.45
C ASP A 294 23.18 -33.09 -7.72
N HIS A 295 22.67 -34.31 -7.63
CA HIS A 295 22.01 -34.99 -8.74
C HIS A 295 20.53 -34.59 -8.84
N TRP A 296 20.08 -34.23 -10.04
CA TRP A 296 18.71 -33.72 -10.28
C TRP A 296 17.58 -34.65 -9.80
N LEU A 297 17.83 -35.97 -9.76
CA LEU A 297 16.87 -36.97 -9.30
C LEU A 297 16.69 -36.94 -7.77
N TYR A 298 17.68 -36.46 -7.02
CA TYR A 298 17.70 -36.49 -5.56
C TYR A 298 16.49 -35.81 -4.93
N GLN A 299 16.04 -34.67 -5.48
CA GLN A 299 14.86 -33.94 -4.98
C GLN A 299 13.56 -34.75 -5.01
N TYR A 300 13.51 -35.82 -5.82
CA TYR A 300 12.36 -36.72 -5.94
C TYR A 300 12.56 -38.01 -5.14
N MET A 301 13.71 -38.19 -4.51
CA MET A 301 14.04 -39.38 -3.74
C MET A 301 13.97 -39.08 -2.25
N ARG A 302 13.68 -40.09 -1.46
CA ARG A 302 13.59 -39.97 0.00
C ARG A 302 14.94 -40.28 0.65
N ASP A 303 15.59 -39.24 1.14
CA ASP A 303 16.74 -39.30 2.06
C ASP A 303 16.20 -39.38 3.50
N ASN A 304 16.44 -40.51 4.19
CA ASN A 304 15.87 -40.78 5.51
C ASN A 304 16.75 -40.31 6.68
N ASP A 305 18.06 -40.24 6.46
CA ASP A 305 19.09 -39.87 7.42
C ASP A 305 19.67 -38.47 7.17
N HIS A 306 19.23 -37.82 6.08
CA HIS A 306 19.56 -36.45 5.70
C HIS A 306 21.07 -36.22 5.51
N ASP A 307 21.78 -37.26 5.06
CA ASP A 307 23.22 -37.23 4.82
C ASP A 307 23.59 -36.68 3.43
N GLY A 308 22.59 -36.40 2.59
CA GLY A 308 22.77 -35.88 1.24
C GLY A 308 22.98 -36.98 0.20
N MET A 309 22.71 -38.25 0.51
CA MET A 309 22.84 -39.41 -0.36
C MET A 309 21.60 -40.31 -0.30
N VAL A 310 21.23 -40.92 -1.42
CA VAL A 310 20.15 -41.92 -1.45
C VAL A 310 20.63 -43.19 -2.14
N GLY A 311 20.53 -44.31 -1.43
CA GLY A 311 20.75 -45.66 -1.99
C GLY A 311 22.11 -46.27 -1.73
N GLU A 312 22.78 -45.92 -0.63
CA GLU A 312 23.92 -46.66 -0.06
C GLU A 312 23.66 -48.18 0.07
#